data_AF-A0AAD7UDT3-F1
#
_entry.id   AF-A0AAD7UDT3-F1
#
_cell.length_a   1.000
_cell.length_b   1.000
_cell.length_c   1.000
_cell.angle_alpha   90.00
_cell.angle_beta   90.00
_cell.angle_gamma   90.00
#
_symmetry.space_group_name_H-M   'P 1'
#
loop_
_entity.id
_entity.type
_entity.pdbx_description
1 polymer ?
#
loop_
_entity_poly.entity_id
_entity_poly.type
_entity_poly.pdbx_seq_one_letter_code
_entity_poly.pdbx_strand_id
1 'polypeptide(L)'
;MEGAYVHTAQPAAVKAKYREEVPSNIMFDRRIVRGNTYAAQVVTQSAQREVERLRQEQERAARREANRRRREELQKPSTPPPVEGRAHCEAQTESFLEVLSDKPVESEVETQTDAKLDKNQEPLFVPAKSGVDAQTEIPHGDLFDFDVEVTPILEVLVGKTLRYAMIECLEEEELENMKIQQDEFEQMRDAELLEVQRLDAEAARKFAEKRRRLEQAEERVRQQAELQEKIAARSFAKNYFADLSEIVFDHLEDQGHFVDPVIQQVRDHVIPVLLDDVVADIDVHVTSRNCADALLHAAIDTLHKLQAEADDRAVKDAIFRDQAQQAADAARLAQQQQQLNSADDDQDDHRQKEAV
;
A
#
# COMPACT_ATOMS: atom_id res chain seq x y z
N MET A 1 -28.38 36.45 -28.16
CA MET A 1 -27.60 35.40 -28.87
C MET A 1 -27.74 35.71 -30.35
N GLU A 2 -26.72 35.98 -31.16
CA GLU A 2 -25.26 35.87 -31.06
C GLU A 2 -24.69 36.86 -32.07
N GLY A 3 -23.71 37.68 -31.66
CA GLY A 3 -22.93 38.49 -32.59
C GLY A 3 -21.88 37.60 -33.25
N ALA A 4 -22.03 37.34 -34.54
CA ALA A 4 -21.06 36.57 -35.31
C ALA A 4 -19.79 37.42 -35.56
N TYR A 5 -18.78 37.20 -34.72
CA TYR A 5 -17.44 37.74 -34.89
C TYR A 5 -16.72 36.94 -35.99
N VAL A 6 -16.62 37.51 -37.20
CA VAL A 6 -15.91 36.89 -38.33
C VAL A 6 -14.43 37.27 -38.24
N HIS A 7 -13.59 36.30 -37.89
CA HIS A 7 -12.13 36.44 -37.87
C HIS A 7 -11.59 36.26 -39.29
N THR A 8 -11.29 37.34 -40.01
CA THR A 8 -10.52 37.28 -41.26
C THR A 8 -9.03 37.48 -40.96
N ALA A 9 -8.36 36.41 -40.55
CA ALA A 9 -6.90 36.36 -40.53
C ALA A 9 -6.45 35.18 -41.40
N GLN A 10 -5.84 35.47 -42.56
CA GLN A 10 -5.12 34.46 -43.33
C GLN A 10 -3.89 34.00 -42.51
N PRO A 11 -3.51 32.72 -42.54
CA PRO A 11 -2.32 32.26 -41.85
C PRO A 11 -1.08 32.85 -42.53
N ALA A 12 -0.45 33.83 -41.88
CA ALA A 12 0.87 34.30 -42.27
C ALA A 12 1.91 33.27 -41.83
N ALA A 13 2.68 32.74 -42.78
CA ALA A 13 3.83 31.89 -42.48
C ALA A 13 4.85 32.70 -41.68
N VAL A 14 5.01 32.37 -40.40
CA VAL A 14 6.08 32.90 -39.56
C VAL A 14 7.38 32.34 -40.12
N LYS A 15 8.14 33.18 -40.84
CA LYS A 15 9.53 32.87 -41.17
C LYS A 15 10.26 32.66 -39.84
N ALA A 16 10.58 31.40 -39.54
CA ALA A 16 11.58 31.08 -38.53
C ALA A 16 12.88 31.74 -38.97
N LYS A 17 13.16 32.93 -38.42
CA LYS A 17 14.53 33.42 -38.38
C LYS A 17 15.28 32.42 -37.51
N TYR A 18 16.00 31.50 -38.15
CA TYR A 18 17.10 30.81 -37.51
C TYR A 18 17.97 31.91 -36.90
N ARG A 19 17.89 32.02 -35.58
CA ARG A 19 18.83 32.80 -34.82
C ARG A 19 20.13 32.02 -34.94
N GLU A 20 21.13 32.58 -35.62
CA GLU A 20 22.48 32.02 -35.56
C GLU A 20 22.81 31.81 -34.08
N GLU A 21 22.99 30.55 -33.70
CA GLU A 21 23.38 30.16 -32.36
C GLU A 21 24.84 30.56 -32.17
N VAL A 22 25.05 31.83 -31.86
CA VAL A 22 26.30 32.27 -31.26
C VAL A 22 26.45 31.45 -29.98
N PRO A 23 27.56 30.73 -29.77
CA PRO A 23 27.76 29.95 -28.54
C PRO A 23 27.77 30.92 -27.36
N SER A 24 26.59 31.08 -26.76
CA SER A 24 26.37 31.94 -25.62
C SER A 24 26.84 31.16 -24.41
N ASN A 25 27.93 31.61 -23.80
CA ASN A 25 28.47 30.95 -22.62
C ASN A 25 27.37 30.85 -21.54
N ILE A 26 26.98 29.61 -21.25
CA ILE A 26 25.95 29.22 -20.28
C ILE A 26 26.26 29.83 -18.90
N MET A 27 27.53 30.15 -18.66
CA MET A 27 28.04 30.86 -17.48
C MET A 27 27.63 32.35 -17.38
N PHE A 28 26.93 32.91 -18.36
CA PHE A 28 26.36 34.26 -18.26
C PHE A 28 24.87 34.35 -18.65
N ASP A 29 24.24 33.22 -18.96
CA ASP A 29 22.81 33.20 -19.28
C ASP A 29 21.95 33.41 -18.03
N ARG A 30 21.16 34.49 -18.03
CA ARG A 30 20.26 34.90 -16.95
C ARG A 30 19.06 33.97 -16.76
N ARG A 31 18.76 33.11 -17.74
CA ARG A 31 17.67 32.13 -17.65
C ARG A 31 18.05 30.90 -16.84
N ILE A 32 19.34 30.68 -16.66
CA ILE A 32 19.89 29.49 -16.03
C ILE A 32 20.19 29.83 -14.57
N VAL A 33 19.32 29.36 -13.68
CA VAL A 33 19.49 29.50 -12.24
C VAL A 33 20.60 28.56 -11.80
N ARG A 34 21.68 29.12 -11.25
CA ARG A 34 22.83 28.35 -10.76
C ARG A 34 22.81 28.32 -9.25
N GLY A 35 22.69 27.12 -8.70
CA GLY A 35 22.59 26.88 -7.27
C GLY A 35 21.42 25.95 -6.93
N ASN A 36 21.38 25.53 -5.67
CA ASN A 36 20.37 24.63 -5.15
C ASN A 36 18.99 25.32 -5.09
N THR A 37 18.00 24.81 -5.83
CA THR A 37 16.63 25.35 -5.91
C THR A 37 15.79 25.10 -4.66
N TYR A 38 16.28 24.29 -3.71
CA TYR A 38 15.58 23.94 -2.47
C TYR A 38 16.00 24.74 -1.23
N ALA A 39 17.04 25.57 -1.32
CA ALA A 39 17.47 26.42 -0.21
C ALA A 39 16.86 27.81 -0.39
N ALA A 40 15.66 28.03 0.15
CA ALA A 40 15.18 29.38 0.43
C ALA A 40 16.13 30.00 1.46
N GLN A 41 17.17 30.67 0.99
CA GLN A 41 18.10 31.41 1.83
C GLN A 41 17.27 32.49 2.51
N VAL A 42 17.03 32.36 3.82
CA VAL A 42 16.39 33.39 4.63
C VAL A 42 17.38 34.53 4.76
N VAL A 43 17.45 35.37 3.73
CA VAL A 43 18.29 36.56 3.72
C VAL A 43 17.68 37.54 4.71
N THR A 44 18.39 37.82 5.80
CA THR A 44 17.98 38.82 6.78
C THR A 44 17.89 40.20 6.11
N GLN A 45 16.98 41.07 6.56
CA GLN A 45 16.86 42.45 6.02
C GLN A 45 18.19 43.22 6.04
N SER A 46 19.12 42.87 6.93
CA SER A 46 20.47 43.43 6.98
C SER A 46 21.32 43.05 5.76
N ALA A 47 21.29 41.79 5.33
CA ALA A 47 22.07 41.30 4.20
C ALA A 47 21.55 41.84 2.85
N GLN A 48 20.24 42.08 2.72
CA GLN A 48 19.66 42.72 1.53
C GLN A 48 20.14 44.18 1.36
N ARG A 49 20.21 44.95 2.45
CA ARG A 49 20.69 46.35 2.44
C ARG A 49 22.18 46.47 2.12
N GLU A 50 22.99 45.49 2.52
CA GLU A 50 24.42 45.47 2.25
C GLU A 50 24.72 45.16 0.76
N VAL A 51 23.98 44.22 0.17
CA VAL A 51 24.05 43.91 -1.27
C VAL A 51 23.58 45.09 -2.12
N GLU A 52 22.52 45.80 -1.72
CA GLU A 52 22.08 47.03 -2.40
C GLU A 52 23.11 48.16 -2.31
N ARG A 53 23.79 48.33 -1.16
CA ARG A 53 24.88 49.32 -1.01
C ARG A 53 26.05 49.00 -1.94
N LEU A 54 26.50 47.74 -1.97
CA LEU A 54 27.61 47.32 -2.85
C LEU A 54 27.25 47.50 -4.33
N ARG A 55 26.00 47.22 -4.70
CA ARG A 55 25.50 47.45 -6.06
C ARG A 55 25.48 48.94 -6.43
N GLN A 56 25.03 49.80 -5.52
CA GLN A 56 25.05 51.26 -5.72
C GLN A 56 26.49 51.83 -5.80
N GLU A 57 27.43 51.28 -5.02
CA GLU A 57 28.84 51.67 -5.08
C GLU A 57 29.50 51.25 -6.41
N GLN A 58 29.23 50.03 -6.88
CA GLN A 58 29.71 49.56 -8.20
C GLN A 58 29.11 50.37 -9.35
N GLU A 59 27.81 50.70 -9.30
CA GLU A 59 27.15 51.54 -10.30
C GLU A 59 27.73 52.97 -10.32
N ARG A 60 28.04 53.54 -9.15
CA ARG A 60 28.73 54.84 -9.03
C ARG A 60 30.16 54.78 -9.56
N ALA A 61 30.90 53.69 -9.33
CA ALA A 61 32.24 53.49 -9.86
C ALA A 61 32.23 53.39 -11.40
N ALA A 62 31.33 52.58 -11.96
CA ALA A 62 31.15 52.43 -13.40
C ALA A 62 30.75 53.76 -14.08
N ARG A 63 29.87 54.54 -13.45
CA ARG A 63 29.48 55.87 -13.96
C ARG A 63 30.62 56.89 -13.92
N ARG A 64 31.51 56.82 -12.92
CA ARG A 64 32.72 57.66 -12.86
C ARG A 64 33.72 57.29 -13.96
N GLU A 65 33.91 56.01 -14.24
CA GLU A 65 34.79 55.54 -15.30
C GLU A 65 34.26 55.91 -16.70
N ALA A 66 32.95 55.74 -16.93
CA ALA A 66 32.31 56.14 -18.19
C ALA A 66 32.44 57.66 -18.46
N ASN A 67 32.27 58.49 -17.43
CA ASN A 67 32.48 59.94 -17.55
C ASN A 67 33.95 60.31 -17.79
N ARG A 68 34.92 59.53 -17.27
CA ARG A 68 36.34 59.73 -17.55
C ARG A 68 36.66 59.46 -19.03
N ARG A 69 36.21 58.31 -19.56
CA ARG A 69 36.38 57.95 -20.97
C ARG A 69 35.72 58.96 -21.91
N ARG A 70 34.50 59.39 -21.62
CA ARG A 70 33.81 60.43 -22.39
C ARG A 70 34.56 61.77 -22.38
N ARG A 71 35.21 62.11 -21.26
CA ARG A 71 36.03 63.34 -21.14
C ARG A 71 37.35 63.23 -21.90
N GLU A 72 37.94 62.05 -21.97
CA GLU A 72 39.11 61.74 -22.81
C GLU A 72 38.74 61.79 -24.31
N GLU A 73 37.56 61.27 -24.70
CA GLU A 73 37.05 61.33 -26.08
C GLU A 73 36.60 62.74 -26.53
N LEU A 74 36.14 63.58 -25.60
CA LEU A 74 35.77 64.98 -25.87
C LEU A 74 36.96 65.95 -25.90
N GLN A 75 38.17 65.50 -25.55
CA GLN A 75 39.38 66.29 -25.81
C GLN A 75 39.63 66.31 -27.32
N LYS A 76 39.25 67.43 -27.95
CA LYS A 76 39.60 67.70 -29.35
C LYS A 76 41.11 67.52 -29.53
N PRO A 77 41.58 66.89 -30.62
CA PRO A 77 43.00 66.82 -30.90
C PRO A 77 43.55 68.25 -31.01
N SER A 78 44.53 68.56 -30.15
CA SER A 78 45.24 69.83 -30.20
C SER A 78 46.05 69.90 -31.49
N THR A 79 46.04 71.05 -32.16
CA THR A 79 46.83 71.26 -33.37
C THR A 79 48.30 70.96 -33.05
N PRO A 80 49.00 70.14 -33.85
CA PRO A 80 50.37 69.74 -33.56
C PRO A 80 51.29 70.98 -33.44
N PRO A 81 52.32 70.91 -32.57
CA PRO A 81 53.21 72.04 -32.32
C PRO A 81 53.93 72.46 -33.61
N PRO A 82 54.16 73.77 -33.82
CA PRO A 82 54.88 74.25 -34.99
C PRO A 82 56.31 73.69 -35.04
N VAL A 83 56.75 73.35 -36.26
CA VAL A 83 58.12 72.90 -36.53
C VAL A 83 59.10 74.01 -36.16
N GLU A 84 60.19 73.67 -35.49
CA GLU A 84 61.18 74.63 -35.00
C GLU A 84 61.65 75.58 -36.12
N GLY A 85 61.53 76.89 -35.87
CA GLY A 85 61.90 77.94 -36.82
C GLY A 85 60.77 78.47 -37.71
N ARG A 86 59.53 77.96 -37.58
CA ARG A 86 58.34 78.53 -38.27
C ARG A 86 57.22 78.86 -37.28
N ALA A 87 56.55 79.98 -37.49
CA ALA A 87 55.33 80.34 -36.77
C ALA A 87 54.10 79.91 -37.57
N HIS A 88 53.07 79.38 -36.90
CA HIS A 88 51.77 79.13 -37.53
C HIS A 88 51.09 80.47 -37.85
N CYS A 89 50.63 80.67 -39.08
CA CYS A 89 49.80 81.81 -39.46
C CYS A 89 48.34 81.36 -39.65
N GLU A 90 47.39 82.17 -39.17
CA GLU A 90 45.97 81.93 -39.39
C GLU A 90 45.62 82.23 -40.86
N ALA A 91 45.17 81.20 -41.58
CA ALA A 91 44.69 81.38 -42.96
C ALA A 91 43.32 82.07 -42.93
N GLN A 92 43.13 83.10 -43.76
CA GLN A 92 41.85 83.83 -43.84
C GLN A 92 40.78 82.95 -44.49
N THR A 93 39.98 82.27 -43.68
CA THR A 93 38.88 81.39 -44.10
C THR A 93 37.51 82.07 -44.11
N GLU A 94 37.48 83.40 -44.14
CA GLU A 94 36.23 84.12 -44.37
C GLU A 94 35.84 83.97 -45.84
N SER A 95 34.56 83.66 -46.11
CA SER A 95 34.03 83.49 -47.46
C SER A 95 33.99 84.83 -48.19
N PHE A 96 35.08 85.21 -48.85
CA PHE A 96 35.14 86.38 -49.73
C PHE A 96 34.42 86.05 -51.05
N LEU A 97 33.18 86.50 -51.19
CA LEU A 97 32.39 86.37 -52.43
C LEU A 97 32.61 87.60 -53.32
N GLU A 98 33.47 87.46 -54.33
CA GLU A 98 33.56 88.42 -55.43
C GLU A 98 32.46 88.12 -56.45
N VAL A 99 31.55 89.09 -56.68
CA VAL A 99 30.49 88.94 -57.68
C VAL A 99 31.10 89.23 -59.05
N LEU A 100 31.48 88.18 -59.78
CA LEU A 100 31.90 88.26 -61.17
C LEU A 100 30.67 88.57 -62.06
N SER A 101 30.66 89.73 -62.72
CA SER A 101 29.69 90.06 -63.76
C SER A 101 30.17 89.55 -65.13
N ASP A 102 29.33 88.76 -65.79
CA ASP A 102 29.68 87.91 -66.94
C ASP A 102 29.74 88.65 -68.30
N LYS A 103 30.13 89.94 -68.29
CA LYS A 103 30.28 90.72 -69.53
C LYS A 103 31.66 91.36 -69.62
N PRO A 104 32.58 90.80 -70.42
CA PRO A 104 33.84 91.48 -70.73
C PRO A 104 33.57 92.75 -71.55
N VAL A 105 34.42 93.77 -71.38
CA VAL A 105 34.33 95.04 -72.12
C VAL A 105 34.73 94.79 -73.58
N GLU A 106 33.76 94.81 -74.49
CA GLU A 106 34.00 94.70 -75.92
C GLU A 106 34.45 96.06 -76.48
N SER A 107 35.64 96.10 -77.08
CA SER A 107 36.15 97.25 -77.83
C SER A 107 36.21 96.91 -79.31
N GLU A 108 35.46 97.62 -80.14
CA GLU A 108 35.44 97.42 -81.59
C GLU A 108 36.69 98.05 -82.23
N VAL A 109 37.46 97.25 -82.97
CA VAL A 109 38.59 97.70 -83.79
C VAL A 109 38.37 97.18 -85.22
N GLU A 110 38.14 98.10 -86.15
CA GLU A 110 37.93 97.77 -87.56
C GLU A 110 39.28 97.76 -88.30
N THR A 111 39.59 96.68 -89.02
CA THR A 111 40.74 96.59 -89.93
C THR A 111 40.30 96.08 -91.29
N GLN A 112 40.70 96.79 -92.34
CA GLN A 112 40.41 96.49 -93.74
C GLN A 112 41.19 95.25 -94.21
N THR A 113 40.50 94.16 -94.49
CA THR A 113 41.10 92.90 -95.01
C THR A 113 40.87 92.76 -96.52
N ASP A 114 41.95 92.77 -97.30
CA ASP A 114 41.94 92.30 -98.69
C ASP A 114 41.69 90.78 -98.76
N ALA A 115 40.95 90.34 -99.79
CA ALA A 115 40.63 88.93 -100.00
C ALA A 115 41.89 88.13 -100.37
N LYS A 116 42.33 87.24 -99.48
CA LYS A 116 43.43 86.30 -99.74
C LYS A 116 43.04 85.32 -100.86
N LEU A 117 43.74 85.37 -101.98
CA LEU A 117 43.73 84.32 -103.00
C LEU A 117 44.52 83.11 -102.48
N ASP A 118 43.91 81.93 -102.55
CA ASP A 118 44.43 80.69 -102.00
C ASP A 118 45.67 80.24 -102.79
N LYS A 119 46.84 80.25 -102.14
CA LYS A 119 48.08 79.71 -102.71
C LYS A 119 48.11 78.21 -102.41
N ASN A 120 48.34 77.39 -103.42
CA ASN A 120 48.60 75.95 -103.21
C ASN A 120 49.74 75.79 -102.19
N GLN A 121 49.59 74.86 -101.23
CA GLN A 121 50.61 74.63 -100.21
C GLN A 121 51.94 74.28 -100.88
N GLU A 122 53.01 75.02 -100.55
CA GLU A 122 54.35 74.71 -101.02
C GLU A 122 54.75 73.32 -100.49
N PRO A 123 55.33 72.45 -101.33
CA PRO A 123 55.74 71.13 -100.87
C PRO A 123 56.80 71.26 -99.77
N LEU A 124 56.57 70.59 -98.63
CA LEU A 124 57.53 70.56 -97.54
C LEU A 124 58.87 69.98 -98.03
N PHE A 125 59.94 70.78 -97.97
CA PHE A 125 61.29 70.29 -98.24
C PHE A 125 61.76 69.43 -97.07
N VAL A 126 61.81 68.10 -97.27
CA VAL A 126 62.42 67.16 -96.32
C VAL A 126 63.85 66.90 -96.81
N PRO A 127 64.88 67.36 -96.06
CA PRO A 127 66.27 67.06 -96.41
C PRO A 127 66.52 65.54 -96.45
N ALA A 128 67.33 65.07 -97.38
CA ALA A 128 67.78 63.67 -97.37
C ALA A 128 68.53 63.40 -96.05
N LYS A 129 68.22 62.28 -95.37
CA LYS A 129 68.92 61.90 -94.14
C LYS A 129 70.41 61.73 -94.44
N SER A 130 71.23 62.64 -93.93
CA SER A 130 72.68 62.56 -93.96
C SER A 130 73.17 62.29 -92.53
N GLY A 131 73.26 61.00 -92.19
CA GLY A 131 73.78 60.49 -90.92
C GLY A 131 74.05 58.99 -91.05
N VAL A 132 74.95 58.45 -90.23
CA VAL A 132 75.18 57.00 -90.15
C VAL A 132 74.15 56.44 -89.17
N ASP A 133 73.30 55.53 -89.64
CA ASP A 133 72.33 54.87 -88.77
C ASP A 133 73.05 53.86 -87.86
N ALA A 134 72.82 53.95 -86.54
CA ALA A 134 73.33 53.02 -85.53
C ALA A 134 72.16 52.42 -84.76
N GLN A 135 72.19 51.10 -84.55
CA GLN A 135 71.25 50.39 -83.69
C GLN A 135 72.04 49.83 -82.51
N THR A 136 71.51 50.01 -81.30
CA THR A 136 72.05 49.41 -80.08
C THR A 136 70.96 48.53 -79.49
N GLU A 137 71.28 47.26 -79.28
CA GLU A 137 70.40 46.30 -78.60
C GLU A 137 71.16 45.74 -77.40
N ILE A 138 70.44 45.52 -76.31
CA ILE A 138 70.95 44.84 -75.12
C ILE A 138 70.51 43.37 -75.23
N PRO A 139 71.44 42.42 -75.43
CA PRO A 139 71.09 41.02 -75.58
C PRO A 139 70.52 40.45 -74.27
N HIS A 140 69.73 39.39 -74.38
CA HIS A 140 69.15 38.71 -73.22
C HIS A 140 70.24 38.23 -72.26
N GLY A 141 70.19 38.69 -71.00
CA GLY A 141 71.13 38.32 -69.95
C GLY A 141 72.26 39.33 -69.67
N ASP A 142 72.38 40.40 -70.45
CA ASP A 142 73.47 41.40 -70.29
C ASP A 142 73.28 42.32 -69.08
N LEU A 143 72.04 42.49 -68.61
CA LEU A 143 71.70 43.31 -67.43
C LEU A 143 71.31 42.49 -66.20
N PHE A 144 71.56 41.18 -66.20
CA PHE A 144 71.18 40.32 -65.08
C PHE A 144 72.13 40.50 -63.89
N ASP A 145 71.58 40.95 -62.77
CA ASP A 145 72.29 41.00 -61.48
C ASP A 145 71.77 39.88 -60.57
N PHE A 146 72.62 38.88 -60.33
CA PHE A 146 72.25 37.72 -59.52
C PHE A 146 71.88 38.09 -58.09
N ASP A 147 72.59 39.03 -57.47
CA ASP A 147 72.41 39.34 -56.05
C ASP A 147 71.06 40.02 -55.80
N VAL A 148 70.60 40.85 -56.75
CA VAL A 148 69.29 41.49 -56.70
C VAL A 148 68.17 40.47 -56.98
N GLU A 149 68.32 39.63 -58.00
CA GLU A 149 67.27 38.73 -58.45
C GLU A 149 67.09 37.49 -57.55
N VAL A 150 68.14 37.05 -56.84
CA VAL A 150 68.06 35.91 -55.91
C VAL A 150 67.41 36.27 -54.57
N THR A 151 67.47 37.55 -54.20
CA THR A 151 66.94 38.07 -52.92
C THR A 151 65.47 37.67 -52.66
N PRO A 152 64.49 37.89 -53.58
CA PRO A 152 63.10 37.49 -53.34
C PRO A 152 62.90 35.97 -53.25
N ILE A 153 63.72 35.18 -53.96
CA ILE A 153 63.65 33.72 -53.92
C ILE A 153 64.11 33.22 -52.55
N LEU A 154 65.23 33.76 -52.04
CA LEU A 154 65.76 33.41 -50.73
C LEU A 154 64.82 33.87 -49.61
N GLU A 155 64.22 35.06 -49.71
CA GLU A 155 63.26 35.55 -48.71
C GLU A 155 62.05 34.61 -48.59
N VAL A 156 61.49 34.18 -49.73
CA VAL A 156 60.36 33.24 -49.73
C VAL A 156 60.79 31.87 -49.21
N LEU A 157 61.97 31.37 -49.58
CA LEU A 157 62.44 30.06 -49.16
C LEU A 157 62.72 30.02 -47.64
N VAL A 158 63.43 31.00 -47.12
CA VAL A 158 63.73 31.13 -45.69
C VAL A 158 62.45 31.41 -44.91
N GLY A 159 61.59 32.30 -45.41
CA GLY A 159 60.31 32.62 -44.76
C GLY A 159 59.37 31.42 -44.68
N LYS A 160 59.29 30.59 -45.73
CA LYS A 160 58.48 29.37 -45.72
C LYS A 160 59.07 28.30 -44.80
N THR A 161 60.37 28.06 -44.87
CA THR A 161 61.03 27.03 -44.05
C THR A 161 60.91 27.36 -42.56
N LEU A 162 61.16 28.61 -42.15
CA LEU A 162 60.98 29.03 -40.76
C LEU A 162 59.52 28.94 -40.30
N ARG A 163 58.57 29.30 -41.18
CA ARG A 163 57.14 29.20 -40.84
C ARG A 163 56.71 27.74 -40.64
N TYR A 164 57.11 26.83 -41.53
CA TYR A 164 56.76 25.42 -41.39
C TYR A 164 57.41 24.81 -40.16
N ALA A 165 58.70 25.07 -39.92
CA ALA A 165 59.38 24.62 -38.70
C ALA A 165 58.68 25.13 -37.43
N MET A 166 58.22 26.40 -37.41
CA MET A 166 57.50 26.95 -36.27
C MET A 166 56.14 26.28 -36.05
N ILE A 167 55.40 26.00 -37.13
CA ILE A 167 54.11 25.31 -37.04
C ILE A 167 54.31 23.88 -36.53
N GLU A 168 55.28 23.16 -37.08
CA GLU A 168 55.61 21.79 -36.65
C GLU A 168 55.98 21.75 -35.16
N CYS A 169 56.84 22.66 -34.68
CA CYS A 169 57.18 22.74 -33.26
C CYS A 169 55.96 23.03 -32.37
N LEU A 170 55.06 23.92 -32.81
CA LEU A 170 53.83 24.23 -32.05
C LEU A 170 52.88 23.04 -32.03
N GLU A 171 52.71 22.34 -33.16
CA GLU A 171 51.90 21.13 -33.23
C GLU A 171 52.46 20.01 -32.34
N GLU A 172 53.78 19.84 -32.29
CA GLU A 172 54.42 18.88 -31.38
C GLU A 172 54.15 19.22 -29.90
N GLU A 173 54.26 20.49 -29.50
CA GLU A 173 53.97 20.95 -28.14
C GLU A 173 52.47 20.77 -27.79
N GLU A 174 51.56 21.09 -28.72
CA GLU A 174 50.13 20.87 -28.53
C GLU A 174 49.78 19.38 -28.38
N LEU A 175 50.39 18.51 -29.19
CA LEU A 175 50.23 17.05 -29.07
C LEU A 175 50.75 16.51 -27.75
N GLU A 176 51.88 17.02 -27.25
CA GLU A 176 52.40 16.66 -25.92
C GLU A 176 51.45 17.10 -24.80
N ASN A 177 50.97 18.35 -24.86
CA ASN A 177 49.99 18.87 -23.89
C ASN A 177 48.68 18.06 -23.89
N MET A 178 48.15 17.69 -25.06
CA MET A 178 46.96 16.86 -25.16
C MET A 178 47.17 15.46 -24.57
N LYS A 179 48.34 14.84 -24.79
CA LYS A 179 48.66 13.55 -24.18
C LYS A 179 48.72 13.63 -22.67
N ILE A 180 49.38 14.66 -22.11
CA ILE A 180 49.45 14.87 -20.67
C ILE A 180 48.03 15.00 -20.08
N GLN A 181 47.17 15.81 -20.70
CA GLN A 181 45.77 15.96 -20.26
C GLN A 181 44.98 14.66 -20.35
N GLN A 182 45.18 13.87 -21.40
CA GLN A 182 44.53 12.57 -21.57
C GLN A 182 44.98 11.60 -20.47
N ASP A 183 46.30 11.50 -20.23
CA ASP A 183 46.86 10.61 -19.21
C ASP A 183 46.37 10.99 -17.81
N GLU A 184 46.32 12.29 -17.49
CA GLU A 184 45.75 12.78 -16.22
C GLU A 184 44.27 12.41 -16.08
N PHE A 185 43.48 12.58 -17.15
CA PHE A 185 42.07 12.22 -17.15
C PHE A 185 41.85 10.72 -16.99
N GLU A 186 42.63 9.89 -17.68
CA GLU A 186 42.57 8.43 -17.57
C GLU A 186 42.94 7.97 -16.14
N GLN A 187 43.99 8.54 -15.55
CA GLN A 187 44.38 8.26 -14.17
C GLN A 187 43.26 8.63 -13.17
N MET A 188 42.66 9.82 -13.32
CA MET A 188 41.53 10.23 -12.47
C MET A 188 40.33 9.29 -12.63
N ARG A 189 39.97 8.96 -13.87
CA ARG A 189 38.85 8.06 -14.19
C ARG A 189 39.07 6.66 -13.63
N ASP A 190 40.28 6.12 -13.75
CA ASP A 190 40.60 4.79 -13.24
C ASP A 190 40.60 4.76 -11.71
N ALA A 191 41.09 5.83 -11.06
CA ALA A 191 41.01 5.98 -9.60
C ALA A 191 39.56 6.08 -9.12
N GLU A 192 38.72 6.85 -9.80
CA GLU A 192 37.28 6.94 -9.50
C GLU A 192 36.57 5.59 -9.69
N LEU A 193 36.88 4.88 -10.78
CA LEU A 193 36.30 3.56 -11.06
C LEU A 193 36.66 2.55 -9.97
N LEU A 194 37.92 2.53 -9.52
CA LEU A 194 38.36 1.65 -8.43
C LEU A 194 37.65 1.98 -7.11
N GLU A 195 37.46 3.26 -6.80
CA GLU A 195 36.74 3.65 -5.59
C GLU A 195 35.26 3.28 -5.64
N VAL A 196 34.60 3.47 -6.79
CA VAL A 196 33.22 3.02 -7.00
C VAL A 196 33.10 1.51 -6.81
N GLN A 197 34.00 0.72 -7.41
CA GLN A 197 34.01 -0.74 -7.25
C GLN A 197 34.22 -1.15 -5.78
N ARG A 198 35.08 -0.43 -5.04
CA ARG A 198 35.31 -0.66 -3.61
C ARG A 198 34.03 -0.44 -2.80
N LEU A 199 33.33 0.67 -3.06
CA LEU A 199 32.08 1.03 -2.38
C LEU A 199 30.95 0.06 -2.73
N ASP A 200 30.82 -0.34 -3.99
CA ASP A 200 29.83 -1.32 -4.44
C ASP A 200 30.05 -2.69 -3.80
N ALA A 201 31.30 -3.15 -3.71
CA ALA A 201 31.63 -4.40 -3.03
C ALA A 201 31.30 -4.34 -1.53
N GLU A 202 31.57 -3.21 -0.86
CA GLU A 202 31.21 -3.00 0.54
C GLU A 202 29.68 -2.98 0.74
N ALA A 203 28.96 -2.27 -0.14
CA ALA A 203 27.50 -2.20 -0.12
C ALA A 203 26.87 -3.59 -0.37
N ALA A 204 27.40 -4.35 -1.33
CA ALA A 204 26.96 -5.71 -1.62
C ALA A 204 27.15 -6.64 -0.41
N ARG A 205 28.29 -6.56 0.28
CA ARG A 205 28.54 -7.33 1.52
C ARG A 205 27.55 -6.98 2.62
N LYS A 206 27.36 -5.68 2.90
CA LYS A 206 26.39 -5.21 3.91
C LYS A 206 24.97 -5.61 3.57
N PHE A 207 24.59 -5.55 2.29
CA PHE A 207 23.28 -5.96 1.83
C PHE A 207 23.04 -7.46 1.97
N ALA A 208 24.04 -8.29 1.63
CA ALA A 208 23.99 -9.73 1.82
C ALA A 208 23.87 -10.10 3.31
N GLU A 209 24.61 -9.44 4.19
CA GLU A 209 24.47 -9.66 5.63
C GLU A 209 23.08 -9.23 6.12
N LYS A 210 22.58 -8.06 5.70
CA LYS A 210 21.24 -7.58 6.06
C LYS A 210 20.17 -8.57 5.63
N ARG A 211 20.24 -9.13 4.42
CA ARG A 211 19.31 -10.16 3.94
C ARG A 211 19.35 -11.41 4.82
N ARG A 212 20.55 -11.92 5.11
CA ARG A 212 20.71 -13.08 6.00
C ARG A 212 20.13 -12.84 7.41
N ARG A 213 20.29 -11.63 7.95
CA ARG A 213 19.70 -11.25 9.25
C ARG A 213 18.18 -11.17 9.20
N LEU A 214 17.62 -10.70 8.08
CA LEU A 214 16.19 -10.61 7.88
C LEU A 214 15.57 -12.00 7.78
N GLU A 215 16.16 -12.91 6.99
CA GLU A 215 15.75 -14.32 6.90
C GLU A 215 15.77 -15.01 8.28
N GLN A 216 16.86 -14.84 9.03
CA GLN A 216 16.96 -15.36 10.41
C GLN A 216 15.91 -14.76 11.35
N ALA A 217 15.56 -13.48 11.18
CA ALA A 217 14.54 -12.84 12.00
C ALA A 217 13.14 -13.37 11.66
N GLU A 218 12.82 -13.52 10.37
CA GLU A 218 11.56 -14.10 9.90
C GLU A 218 11.38 -15.54 10.41
N GLU A 219 12.41 -16.37 10.30
CA GLU A 219 12.39 -17.74 10.83
C GLU A 219 12.17 -17.77 12.35
N ARG A 220 12.85 -16.90 13.11
CA ARG A 220 12.66 -16.80 14.57
C ARG A 220 11.24 -16.37 14.93
N VAL A 221 10.68 -15.38 14.23
CA VAL A 221 9.30 -14.91 14.46
C VAL A 221 8.30 -16.04 14.15
N ARG A 222 8.50 -16.77 13.04
CA ARG A 222 7.67 -17.92 12.69
C ARG A 222 7.72 -19.01 13.77
N GLN A 223 8.91 -19.40 14.20
CA GLN A 223 9.08 -20.41 15.25
C GLN A 223 8.48 -19.97 16.59
N GLN A 224 8.60 -18.68 16.93
CA GLN A 224 8.00 -18.11 18.13
C GLN A 224 6.47 -18.15 18.08
N ALA A 225 5.86 -17.83 16.93
CA ALA A 225 4.42 -17.92 16.75
C ALA A 225 3.93 -19.37 16.91
N GLU A 226 4.58 -20.33 16.25
CA GLU A 226 4.25 -21.76 16.38
C GLU A 226 4.41 -22.26 17.84
N LEU A 227 5.47 -21.82 18.54
CA LEU A 227 5.69 -22.16 19.94
C LEU A 227 4.61 -21.55 20.84
N GLN A 228 4.25 -20.29 20.62
CA GLN A 228 3.23 -19.59 21.39
C GLN A 228 1.87 -20.28 21.26
N GLU A 229 1.49 -20.68 20.05
CA GLU A 229 0.27 -21.45 19.79
C GLU A 229 0.29 -22.79 20.53
N LYS A 230 1.40 -23.54 20.46
CA LYS A 230 1.55 -24.83 21.17
C LYS A 230 1.46 -24.66 22.69
N ILE A 231 2.07 -23.60 23.25
CA ILE A 231 2.00 -23.31 24.68
C ILE A 231 0.57 -22.94 25.07
N ALA A 232 -0.10 -22.10 24.29
CA ALA A 232 -1.49 -21.69 24.54
C ALA A 232 -2.45 -22.89 24.50
N ALA A 233 -2.32 -23.75 23.48
CA ALA A 233 -3.10 -24.98 23.37
C ALA A 233 -2.86 -25.94 24.55
N ARG A 234 -1.59 -26.10 24.97
CA ARG A 234 -1.23 -26.92 26.13
C ARG A 234 -1.81 -26.35 27.43
N SER A 235 -1.72 -25.03 27.64
CA SER A 235 -2.29 -24.41 28.84
C SER A 235 -3.82 -24.51 28.85
N PHE A 236 -4.46 -24.33 27.69
CA PHE A 236 -5.90 -24.49 27.53
C PHE A 236 -6.34 -25.92 27.85
N ALA A 237 -5.69 -26.92 27.24
CA ALA A 237 -5.97 -28.31 27.51
C ALA A 237 -5.77 -28.67 28.99
N LYS A 238 -4.69 -28.22 29.61
CA LYS A 238 -4.43 -28.47 31.04
C LYS A 238 -5.52 -27.90 31.93
N ASN A 239 -5.94 -26.65 31.68
CA ASN A 239 -6.99 -26.01 32.47
C ASN A 239 -8.35 -26.66 32.22
N TYR A 240 -8.69 -26.99 30.97
CA TYR A 240 -9.93 -27.67 30.62
C TYR A 240 -10.03 -29.07 31.25
N PHE A 241 -8.95 -29.86 31.17
CA PHE A 241 -8.93 -31.20 31.74
C PHE A 241 -8.83 -31.25 33.27
N ALA A 242 -8.39 -30.17 33.93
CA ALA A 242 -8.38 -30.10 35.39
C ALA A 242 -9.81 -30.24 35.94
N ASP A 243 -10.72 -29.43 35.42
CA ASP A 243 -12.10 -29.37 35.92
C ASP A 243 -13.00 -30.45 35.29
N LEU A 244 -12.61 -31.01 34.14
CA LEU A 244 -13.41 -32.03 33.44
C LEU A 244 -13.66 -33.27 34.29
N SER A 245 -12.66 -33.70 35.09
CA SER A 245 -12.81 -34.89 35.91
C SER A 245 -13.91 -34.71 36.96
N GLU A 246 -13.89 -33.60 37.71
CA GLU A 246 -14.91 -33.26 38.71
C GLU A 246 -16.29 -33.12 38.07
N ILE A 247 -16.41 -32.37 36.96
CA ILE A 247 -17.68 -32.19 36.26
C ILE A 247 -18.27 -33.52 35.77
N VAL A 248 -17.43 -34.42 35.23
CA VAL A 248 -17.89 -35.74 34.75
C VAL A 248 -18.29 -36.63 35.92
N PHE A 249 -17.56 -36.61 37.03
CA PHE A 249 -17.92 -37.37 38.23
C PHE A 249 -19.23 -36.87 38.84
N ASP A 250 -19.40 -35.55 39.02
CA ASP A 250 -20.65 -34.94 39.49
C ASP A 250 -21.81 -35.31 38.57
N HIS A 251 -21.63 -35.22 37.25
CA HIS A 251 -22.69 -35.57 36.29
C HIS A 251 -23.06 -37.06 36.32
N LEU A 252 -22.07 -37.95 36.49
CA LEU A 252 -22.30 -39.39 36.64
C LEU A 252 -22.96 -39.72 37.99
N GLU A 253 -22.65 -38.99 39.05
CA GLU A 253 -23.27 -39.11 40.37
C GLU A 253 -24.73 -38.64 40.32
N ASP A 254 -25.00 -37.48 39.71
CA ASP A 254 -26.36 -36.96 39.48
C ASP A 254 -27.22 -37.90 38.62
N GLN A 255 -26.62 -38.56 37.63
CA GLN A 255 -27.30 -39.59 36.82
C GLN A 255 -27.50 -40.92 37.56
N GLY A 256 -26.96 -41.06 38.77
CA GLY A 256 -27.10 -42.26 39.59
C GLY A 256 -26.30 -43.46 39.08
N HIS A 257 -25.23 -43.24 38.30
CA HIS A 257 -24.36 -44.32 37.85
C HIS A 257 -23.46 -44.86 38.97
N PHE A 258 -23.11 -44.02 39.97
CA PHE A 258 -22.43 -44.45 41.18
C PHE A 258 -23.45 -44.88 42.24
N VAL A 259 -23.81 -46.16 42.22
CA VAL A 259 -24.68 -46.76 43.24
C VAL A 259 -23.80 -47.41 44.31
N ASP A 260 -24.15 -47.21 45.58
CA ASP A 260 -23.53 -47.95 46.67
C ASP A 260 -23.85 -49.45 46.50
N PRO A 261 -22.83 -50.33 46.34
CA PRO A 261 -23.03 -51.75 46.16
C PRO A 261 -23.80 -52.39 47.31
N VAL A 262 -23.71 -51.84 48.52
CA VAL A 262 -24.46 -52.32 49.69
C VAL A 262 -25.95 -52.01 49.54
N ILE A 263 -26.30 -50.80 49.13
CA ILE A 263 -27.70 -50.40 48.90
C ILE A 263 -28.30 -51.22 47.76
N GLN A 264 -27.54 -51.45 46.68
CA GLN A 264 -28.00 -52.29 45.57
C GLN A 264 -28.20 -53.75 46.00
N GLN A 265 -27.27 -54.33 46.76
CA GLN A 265 -27.43 -55.69 47.31
C GLN A 265 -28.64 -55.80 48.25
N VAL A 266 -28.85 -54.81 49.12
CA VAL A 266 -30.03 -54.76 50.00
C VAL A 266 -31.30 -54.67 49.17
N ARG A 267 -31.34 -53.81 48.14
CA ARG A 267 -32.49 -53.65 47.25
C ARG A 267 -32.81 -54.90 46.44
N ASP A 268 -31.80 -55.55 45.87
CA ASP A 268 -31.99 -56.64 44.92
C ASP A 268 -32.11 -58.02 45.60
N HIS A 269 -31.55 -58.19 46.80
CA HIS A 269 -31.54 -59.49 47.50
C HIS A 269 -32.30 -59.46 48.83
N VAL A 270 -32.03 -58.49 49.70
CA VAL A 270 -32.61 -58.49 51.06
C VAL A 270 -34.08 -58.09 51.05
N ILE A 271 -34.47 -57.06 50.29
CA ILE A 271 -35.87 -56.61 50.21
C ILE A 271 -36.77 -57.71 49.63
N PRO A 272 -36.42 -58.39 48.51
CA PRO A 272 -37.26 -59.47 47.98
C PRO A 272 -37.41 -60.63 48.97
N VAL A 273 -36.31 -61.07 49.61
CA VAL A 273 -36.38 -62.15 50.60
C VAL A 273 -37.25 -61.76 51.79
N LEU A 274 -37.11 -60.53 52.31
CA LEU A 274 -37.95 -60.05 53.40
C LEU A 274 -39.42 -59.97 52.98
N LEU A 275 -39.71 -59.50 51.76
CA LEU A 275 -41.07 -59.45 51.24
C LEU A 275 -41.66 -60.85 51.04
N ASP A 276 -40.87 -61.80 50.54
CA ASP A 276 -41.27 -63.20 50.37
C ASP A 276 -41.55 -63.87 51.73
N ASP A 277 -40.71 -63.61 52.74
CA ASP A 277 -40.92 -64.10 54.11
C ASP A 277 -42.20 -63.50 54.73
N VAL A 278 -42.44 -62.19 54.55
CA VAL A 278 -43.68 -61.54 55.00
C VAL A 278 -44.91 -62.08 54.27
N VAL A 279 -44.81 -62.33 52.97
CA VAL A 279 -45.89 -62.96 52.19
C VAL A 279 -46.16 -64.38 52.69
N ALA A 280 -45.12 -65.18 52.97
CA ALA A 280 -45.26 -66.52 53.51
C ALA A 280 -45.94 -66.53 54.89
N ASP A 281 -45.56 -65.60 55.79
CA ASP A 281 -46.21 -65.44 57.09
C ASP A 281 -47.69 -65.03 56.95
N ILE A 282 -47.99 -64.11 56.02
CA ILE A 282 -49.38 -63.70 55.72
C ILE A 282 -50.18 -64.89 55.18
N ASP A 283 -49.61 -65.69 54.28
CA ASP A 283 -50.26 -66.89 53.73
C ASP A 283 -50.53 -67.93 54.83
N VAL A 284 -49.60 -68.16 55.75
CA VAL A 284 -49.81 -69.00 56.94
C VAL A 284 -50.95 -68.45 57.80
N HIS A 285 -51.01 -67.13 58.02
CA HIS A 285 -52.10 -66.51 58.76
C HIS A 285 -53.45 -66.63 58.04
N VAL A 286 -53.49 -66.46 56.71
CA VAL A 286 -54.70 -66.60 55.90
C VAL A 286 -55.20 -68.03 55.89
N THR A 287 -54.31 -69.02 55.69
CA THR A 287 -54.65 -70.45 55.77
C THR A 287 -55.14 -70.83 57.16
N SER A 288 -54.49 -70.36 58.22
CA SER A 288 -54.91 -70.58 59.61
C SER A 288 -56.30 -70.01 59.88
N ARG A 289 -56.57 -68.79 59.38
CA ARG A 289 -57.89 -68.16 59.48
C ARG A 289 -58.94 -68.95 58.70
N ASN A 290 -58.65 -69.36 57.47
CA ASN A 290 -59.55 -70.18 56.66
C ASN A 290 -59.85 -71.54 57.32
N CYS A 291 -58.85 -72.17 57.96
CA CYS A 291 -59.04 -73.39 58.73
C CYS A 291 -59.91 -73.16 59.98
N ALA A 292 -59.70 -72.06 60.71
CA ALA A 292 -60.54 -71.69 61.84
C ALA A 292 -61.99 -71.40 61.40
N ASP A 293 -62.19 -70.67 60.31
CA ASP A 293 -63.51 -70.41 59.73
C ASP A 293 -64.17 -71.71 59.25
N ALA A 294 -63.43 -72.63 58.62
CA ALA A 294 -63.94 -73.94 58.23
C ALA A 294 -64.31 -74.81 59.45
N LEU A 295 -63.54 -74.76 60.54
CA LEU A 295 -63.86 -75.44 61.79
C LEU A 295 -65.11 -74.83 62.46
N LEU A 296 -65.25 -73.50 62.44
CA LEU A 296 -66.46 -72.83 62.95
C LEU A 296 -67.69 -73.20 62.12
N HIS A 297 -67.58 -73.23 60.78
CA HIS A 297 -68.66 -73.69 59.91
C HIS A 297 -69.02 -75.15 60.17
N ALA A 298 -68.04 -76.04 60.29
CA ALA A 298 -68.28 -77.44 60.62
C ALA A 298 -68.92 -77.60 62.01
N ALA A 299 -68.49 -76.82 63.01
CA ALA A 299 -69.10 -76.82 64.34
C ALA A 299 -70.57 -76.35 64.30
N ILE A 300 -70.86 -75.28 63.56
CA ILE A 300 -72.24 -74.80 63.34
C ILE A 300 -73.08 -75.86 62.63
N ASP A 301 -72.55 -76.52 61.60
CA ASP A 301 -73.26 -77.59 60.89
C ASP A 301 -73.53 -78.81 61.80
N THR A 302 -72.59 -79.18 62.67
CA THR A 302 -72.83 -80.24 63.67
C THR A 302 -73.86 -79.82 64.70
N LEU A 303 -73.87 -78.54 65.12
CA LEU A 303 -74.89 -77.98 66.00
C LEU A 303 -76.27 -78.02 65.34
N HIS A 304 -76.38 -77.60 64.08
CA HIS A 304 -77.63 -77.68 63.33
C HIS A 304 -78.11 -79.12 63.16
N LYS A 305 -77.21 -80.09 62.90
CA LYS A 305 -77.55 -81.51 62.83
C LYS A 305 -78.04 -82.05 64.18
N LEU A 306 -77.36 -81.72 65.28
CA LEU A 306 -77.76 -82.13 66.63
C LEU A 306 -79.09 -81.48 67.05
N GLN A 307 -79.32 -80.22 66.68
CA GLN A 307 -80.60 -79.54 66.89
C GLN A 307 -81.70 -80.20 66.06
N ALA A 308 -81.48 -80.48 64.78
CA ALA A 308 -82.44 -81.21 63.95
C ALA A 308 -82.72 -82.62 64.49
N GLU A 309 -81.72 -83.35 64.98
CA GLU A 309 -81.92 -84.65 65.64
C GLU A 309 -82.68 -84.51 66.97
N ALA A 310 -82.45 -83.43 67.74
CA ALA A 310 -83.17 -83.16 68.97
C ALA A 310 -84.64 -82.75 68.70
N ASP A 311 -84.88 -81.95 67.66
CA ASP A 311 -86.20 -81.56 67.19
C ASP A 311 -86.95 -82.78 66.64
N ASP A 312 -86.30 -83.64 65.85
CA ASP A 312 -86.87 -84.91 65.38
C ASP A 312 -87.20 -85.87 66.54
N ARG A 313 -86.35 -85.92 67.58
CA ARG A 313 -86.63 -86.66 68.81
C ARG A 313 -87.80 -86.05 69.57
N ALA A 314 -87.88 -84.73 69.67
CA ALA A 314 -89.00 -84.03 70.31
C ALA A 314 -90.32 -84.26 69.55
N VAL A 315 -90.29 -84.27 68.21
CA VAL A 315 -91.45 -84.59 67.37
C VAL A 315 -91.84 -86.06 67.53
N LYS A 316 -90.88 -86.99 67.55
CA LYS A 316 -91.16 -88.42 67.81
C LYS A 316 -91.74 -88.65 69.20
N ASP A 317 -91.22 -87.97 70.22
CA ASP A 317 -91.73 -88.03 71.58
C ASP A 317 -93.14 -87.41 71.69
N ALA A 318 -93.42 -86.34 70.93
CA ALA A 318 -94.76 -85.75 70.85
C ALA A 318 -95.76 -86.70 70.18
N ILE A 319 -95.37 -87.34 69.06
CA ILE A 319 -96.18 -88.36 68.39
C ILE A 319 -96.43 -89.56 69.31
N PHE A 320 -95.42 -90.01 70.07
CA PHE A 320 -95.56 -91.12 71.01
C PHE A 320 -96.47 -90.76 72.19
N ARG A 321 -96.43 -89.50 72.69
CA ARG A 321 -97.36 -89.00 73.71
C ARG A 321 -98.79 -88.90 73.19
N ASP A 322 -98.99 -88.41 71.97
CA ASP A 322 -100.32 -88.35 71.34
C ASP A 322 -100.90 -89.76 71.10
N GLN A 323 -100.07 -90.70 70.64
CA GLN A 323 -100.48 -92.11 70.50
C GLN A 323 -100.80 -92.76 71.86
N ALA A 324 -100.03 -92.45 72.90
CA ALA A 324 -100.31 -92.92 74.26
C ALA A 324 -101.59 -92.32 74.85
N GLN A 325 -101.89 -91.05 74.56
CA GLN A 325 -103.15 -90.41 74.96
C GLN A 325 -104.35 -91.00 74.21
N GLN A 326 -104.24 -91.21 72.89
CA GLN A 326 -105.28 -91.88 72.11
C GLN A 326 -105.53 -93.33 72.58
N ALA A 327 -104.49 -94.06 72.97
CA ALA A 327 -104.62 -95.40 73.55
C ALA A 327 -105.27 -95.38 74.95
N ALA A 328 -104.98 -94.38 75.78
CA ALA A 328 -105.60 -94.21 77.10
C ALA A 328 -107.08 -93.84 77.00
N ASP A 329 -107.46 -93.00 76.04
CA ASP A 329 -108.87 -92.66 75.79
C ASP A 329 -109.66 -93.84 75.20
N ALA A 330 -109.05 -94.65 74.32
CA ALA A 330 -109.64 -95.89 73.84
C ALA A 330 -109.85 -96.93 74.96
N ALA A 331 -108.89 -97.04 75.89
CA ALA A 331 -109.01 -97.93 77.06
C ALA A 331 -110.10 -97.46 78.04
N ARG A 332 -110.29 -96.15 78.22
CA ARG A 332 -111.40 -95.58 79.01
C ARG A 332 -112.76 -95.88 78.38
N LEU A 333 -112.88 -95.77 77.05
CA LEU A 333 -114.13 -96.11 76.35
C LEU A 333 -114.47 -97.61 76.47
N ALA A 334 -113.46 -98.48 76.39
CA ALA A 334 -113.63 -99.94 76.54
C ALA A 334 -114.04 -100.33 77.98
N GLN A 335 -113.46 -99.69 79.01
CA GLN A 335 -113.89 -99.88 80.40
C GLN A 335 -115.32 -99.39 80.65
N GLN A 336 -115.74 -98.30 80.00
CA GLN A 336 -117.11 -97.80 80.10
C GLN A 336 -118.13 -98.74 79.45
N GLN A 337 -117.74 -99.46 78.39
CA GLN A 337 -118.58 -100.51 77.77
C GLN A 337 -118.64 -101.80 78.60
N GLN A 338 -117.59 -102.14 79.36
CA GLN A 338 -117.61 -103.32 80.23
C GLN A 338 -118.44 -103.12 81.52
N GLN A 339 -118.59 -101.89 82.02
CA GLN A 339 -119.42 -101.61 83.20
C GLN A 339 -120.93 -101.56 82.91
N LEU A 340 -121.35 -101.44 81.65
CA LEU A 340 -122.76 -101.49 81.26
C LEU A 340 -123.30 -102.92 81.06
N ASN A 341 -122.41 -103.91 80.90
CA ASN A 341 -122.79 -105.32 80.72
C ASN A 341 -122.76 -106.15 82.03
N SER A 342 -122.43 -105.55 83.17
CA SER A 342 -122.34 -106.24 84.48
C SER A 342 -123.45 -105.83 85.46
N ALA A 343 -124.58 -105.30 84.97
CA ALA A 343 -125.72 -104.88 85.77
C ALA A 343 -127.02 -105.68 85.50
N ASP A 344 -126.95 -106.76 84.72
CA ASP A 344 -128.12 -107.54 84.27
C ASP A 344 -128.11 -109.04 84.65
N ASP A 345 -127.15 -109.52 85.46
CA ASP A 345 -127.15 -110.91 85.97
C ASP A 345 -126.74 -110.92 87.46
N ASP A 346 -127.74 -110.95 88.36
CA ASP A 346 -127.81 -111.76 89.59
C ASP A 346 -128.74 -111.12 90.65
N GLN A 347 -130.01 -111.54 90.57
CA GLN A 347 -130.96 -111.56 91.68
C GLN A 347 -130.65 -112.75 92.61
N ASP A 348 -131.18 -112.67 93.84
CA ASP A 348 -131.52 -113.80 94.73
C ASP A 348 -130.37 -114.61 95.35
N ASP A 349 -130.02 -114.29 96.61
CA ASP A 349 -130.31 -115.26 97.69
C ASP A 349 -130.15 -114.70 99.12
N HIS A 350 -131.30 -114.67 99.81
CA HIS A 350 -131.51 -115.07 101.21
C HIS A 350 -130.98 -114.25 102.42
N ARG A 351 -131.95 -113.92 103.30
CA ARG A 351 -131.96 -113.81 104.80
C ARG A 351 -132.29 -112.40 105.30
N GLN A 352 -133.52 -112.07 105.72
CA GLN A 352 -134.33 -112.52 106.88
C GLN A 352 -133.67 -112.39 108.27
N LYS A 353 -134.17 -111.42 109.04
CA LYS A 353 -134.48 -111.38 110.50
C LYS A 353 -135.21 -110.04 110.75
N GLU A 354 -136.54 -110.01 110.69
CA GLU A 354 -137.49 -109.97 111.84
C GLU A 354 -137.10 -108.91 112.88
N ALA A 355 -137.73 -107.74 112.97
CA ALA A 355 -139.12 -107.38 113.28
C ALA A 355 -139.04 -106.50 114.55
N VAL A 356 -139.62 -105.29 114.47
CA VAL A 356 -139.32 -104.05 115.23
C VAL A 356 -138.27 -103.17 114.57
#